data_AF-A0A959Q779-F1
#
_entry.id   AF-A0A959Q779-F1
#
_cell.length_a   1.000
_cell.length_b   1.000
_cell.length_c   1.000
_cell.angle_alpha   90.00
_cell.angle_beta   90.00
_cell.angle_gamma   90.00
#
_symmetry.space_group_name_H-M   'P 1'
#
loop_
_entity.id
_entity.type
_entity.pdbx_description
1 polymer ?
#
loop_
_entity_poly.entity_id
_entity_poly.type
_entity_poly.pdbx_seq_one_letter_code
_entity_poly.pdbx_strand_id
1 'polypeptide(L)'
;MIRITLLSRLRLFAALFALLIFCAASNDTSVDREYTITDASKLFLEGTSNVTDFTCNCQESFSPSSFQVQRQAEGRIASFRNTKLKLQSKKLDCGQKAMNKDMYSTLKADEFPYITIELLQAKQPTGLRLGECDDWV
;
A
#
# COMPACT_ATOMS: atom_id res chain seq x y z
N MET A 1 21.70 -26.39 -55.72
CA MET A 1 20.70 -26.80 -54.70
C MET A 1 21.14 -26.55 -53.25
N ILE A 2 22.39 -26.85 -52.86
CA ILE A 2 22.88 -26.75 -51.46
C ILE A 2 22.86 -25.31 -50.88
N ARG A 3 23.06 -24.27 -51.70
CA ARG A 3 23.03 -22.86 -51.23
C ARG A 3 21.63 -22.36 -50.85
N ILE A 4 20.57 -22.88 -51.50
CA ILE A 4 19.18 -22.45 -51.24
C ILE A 4 18.69 -23.05 -49.92
N THR A 5 19.07 -24.29 -49.61
CA THR A 5 18.76 -24.94 -48.32
C THR A 5 19.52 -24.31 -47.16
N LEU A 6 20.75 -23.80 -47.36
CA LEU A 6 21.49 -23.11 -46.31
C LEU A 6 20.88 -21.75 -45.95
N LEU A 7 20.43 -20.99 -46.96
CA LEU A 7 19.76 -19.69 -46.78
C LEU A 7 18.40 -19.83 -46.09
N SER A 8 17.64 -20.89 -46.39
CA SER A 8 16.36 -21.15 -45.72
C SER A 8 16.54 -21.59 -44.26
N ARG A 9 17.57 -22.41 -43.97
CA ARG A 9 17.94 -22.80 -42.59
C ARG A 9 18.39 -21.58 -41.77
N LEU A 10 19.18 -20.68 -42.35
CA LEU A 10 19.66 -19.47 -41.68
C LEU A 10 18.51 -18.50 -41.35
N ARG A 11 17.52 -18.35 -42.24
CA ARG A 11 16.30 -17.56 -41.98
C ARG A 11 15.44 -18.16 -40.87
N LEU A 12 15.33 -19.49 -40.83
CA LEU A 12 14.62 -20.22 -39.75
C LEU A 12 15.30 -20.01 -38.40
N PHE A 13 16.63 -20.11 -38.33
CA PHE A 13 17.37 -19.86 -37.10
C PHE A 13 17.28 -18.40 -36.64
N ALA A 14 17.35 -17.43 -37.56
CA ALA A 14 17.17 -16.01 -37.23
C ALA A 14 15.77 -15.70 -36.70
N ALA A 15 14.73 -16.31 -37.29
CA ALA A 15 13.35 -16.17 -36.81
C ALA A 15 13.16 -16.80 -35.42
N LEU A 16 13.75 -17.97 -35.17
CA LEU A 16 13.70 -18.64 -33.87
C LEU A 16 14.43 -17.83 -32.79
N PHE A 17 15.58 -17.24 -33.13
CA PHE A 17 16.36 -16.39 -32.22
C PHE A 17 15.64 -15.07 -31.92
N ALA A 18 15.00 -14.45 -32.91
CA ALA A 18 14.17 -13.27 -32.71
C ALA A 18 12.95 -13.56 -31.81
N LEU A 19 12.33 -14.74 -31.95
CA LEU A 19 11.22 -15.17 -31.10
C LEU A 19 11.66 -15.39 -29.64
N LEU A 20 12.85 -15.96 -29.43
CA LEU A 20 13.43 -16.15 -28.09
C LEU A 20 13.75 -14.83 -27.39
N ILE A 21 14.28 -13.84 -28.12
CA ILE A 21 14.53 -12.50 -27.57
C ILE A 21 13.22 -11.80 -27.19
N PHE A 22 12.17 -11.96 -28.00
CA PHE A 22 10.87 -11.35 -27.72
C PHE A 22 10.21 -11.95 -26.45
N CYS A 23 10.33 -13.25 -26.22
CA CYS A 23 9.85 -13.89 -24.98
C CYS A 23 10.64 -13.47 -23.73
N ALA A 24 11.95 -13.23 -23.84
CA ALA A 24 12.76 -12.79 -22.70
C ALA A 24 12.48 -11.34 -22.26
N ALA A 25 11.79 -10.55 -23.10
CA ALA A 25 11.43 -9.16 -22.83
C ALA A 25 10.02 -8.99 -22.19
N SER A 26 9.33 -10.07 -21.82
CA SER A 26 8.07 -9.96 -21.08
C SER A 26 8.35 -9.42 -19.67
N ASN A 27 8.09 -8.12 -19.51
CA ASN A 27 8.41 -7.32 -18.34
C ASN A 27 7.67 -7.79 -17.06
N ASP A 28 8.32 -7.50 -15.94
CA ASP A 28 7.83 -7.56 -14.56
C ASP A 28 6.38 -7.05 -14.47
N THR A 29 5.43 -7.98 -14.31
CA THR A 29 4.01 -7.66 -14.16
C THR A 29 3.77 -7.10 -12.76
N SER A 30 4.00 -5.80 -12.59
CA SER A 30 3.51 -5.09 -11.41
C SER A 30 1.99 -5.10 -11.46
N VAL A 31 1.36 -5.86 -10.57
CA VAL A 31 -0.10 -5.94 -10.51
C VAL A 31 -0.62 -4.71 -9.78
N ASP A 32 -1.24 -3.80 -10.53
CA ASP A 32 -2.00 -2.68 -9.96
C ASP A 32 -3.37 -3.20 -9.51
N ARG A 33 -3.65 -3.03 -8.22
CA ARG A 33 -4.94 -3.37 -7.59
C ARG A 33 -5.56 -2.10 -7.03
N GLU A 34 -6.86 -1.96 -7.20
CA GLU A 34 -7.66 -0.90 -6.58
C GLU A 34 -8.35 -1.44 -5.32
N TYR A 35 -8.32 -0.64 -4.25
CA TYR A 35 -8.95 -0.93 -2.97
C TYR A 35 -9.84 0.25 -2.58
N THR A 36 -10.87 -0.01 -1.78
CA THR A 36 -11.79 1.02 -1.30
C THR A 36 -11.87 1.00 0.22
N ILE A 37 -11.68 2.17 0.84
CA ILE A 37 -12.02 2.40 2.25
C ILE A 37 -13.53 2.53 2.33
N THR A 38 -14.19 1.65 3.08
CA THR A 38 -15.64 1.69 3.29
C THR A 38 -16.01 2.49 4.54
N ASP A 39 -17.28 2.85 4.70
CA ASP A 39 -17.81 3.50 5.89
C ASP A 39 -17.69 2.66 7.17
N ALA A 40 -17.64 1.33 7.03
CA ALA A 40 -17.36 0.37 8.10
C ALA A 40 -15.88 0.37 8.57
N SER A 41 -14.99 1.07 7.87
CA SER A 41 -13.57 1.15 8.21
C SER A 41 -13.38 1.90 9.53
N LYS A 42 -12.36 1.51 10.30
CA LYS A 42 -12.04 2.11 11.60
C LYS A 42 -10.60 2.60 11.62
N LEU A 43 -10.38 3.68 12.35
CA LEU A 43 -9.05 4.20 12.66
C LEU A 43 -8.96 4.41 14.16
N PHE A 44 -7.85 3.97 14.74
CA PHE A 44 -7.54 4.16 16.14
C PHE A 44 -6.04 4.40 16.32
N LEU A 45 -5.71 5.10 17.40
CA LEU A 45 -4.34 5.30 17.87
C LEU A 45 -4.15 4.46 19.13
N GLU A 46 -3.14 3.60 19.15
CA GLU A 46 -2.74 2.86 20.34
C GLU A 46 -1.42 3.38 20.87
N GLY A 47 -1.30 3.41 22.19
CA GLY A 47 -0.09 3.82 22.86
C GLY A 47 -0.04 3.28 24.28
N THR A 48 1.11 3.46 24.91
CA THR A 48 1.34 3.05 26.29
C THR A 48 1.82 4.24 27.11
N SER A 49 1.47 4.23 28.39
CA SER A 49 1.99 5.18 29.37
C SER A 49 2.69 4.41 30.50
N ASN A 50 3.35 5.12 31.41
CA ASN A 50 3.95 4.50 32.60
C ASN A 50 2.92 3.80 33.51
N VAL A 51 1.63 4.11 33.35
CA VAL A 51 0.56 3.60 34.20
C VAL A 51 -0.27 2.54 33.46
N THR A 52 -0.73 2.86 32.25
CA THR A 52 -1.61 1.98 31.46
C THR A 52 -1.41 2.15 29.95
N ASP A 53 -1.83 1.13 29.20
CA ASP A 53 -2.08 1.22 27.77
C ASP A 53 -3.33 2.07 27.51
N PHE A 54 -3.40 2.69 26.34
CA PHE A 54 -4.56 3.49 25.92
C PHE A 54 -4.83 3.34 24.43
N THR A 55 -6.11 3.49 24.08
CA THR A 55 -6.60 3.48 22.70
C THR A 55 -7.47 4.72 22.48
N CYS A 56 -7.13 5.52 21.47
CA CYS A 56 -7.94 6.65 21.00
C CYS A 56 -8.64 6.28 19.71
N ASN A 57 -9.95 6.10 19.77
CA ASN A 57 -10.77 5.77 18.60
C ASN A 57 -11.12 7.03 17.81
N CYS A 58 -10.97 7.00 16.49
CA CYS A 58 -11.47 8.06 15.64
C CYS A 58 -12.98 7.92 15.46
N GLN A 59 -13.73 8.93 15.90
CA GLN A 59 -15.19 9.01 15.82
C GLN A 59 -15.67 9.64 14.50
N GLU A 60 -14.80 9.72 13.49
CA GLU A 60 -15.12 10.24 12.16
C GLU A 60 -15.59 9.11 11.24
N SER A 61 -16.66 9.34 10.50
CA SER A 61 -17.10 8.43 9.45
C SER A 61 -16.31 8.66 8.17
N PHE A 62 -15.71 7.60 7.62
CA PHE A 62 -14.96 7.69 6.38
C PHE A 62 -15.90 7.68 5.17
N SER A 63 -15.77 8.69 4.30
CA SER A 63 -16.42 8.64 3.00
C SER A 63 -15.74 7.57 2.14
N PRO A 64 -16.50 6.77 1.36
CA PRO A 64 -15.92 5.80 0.47
C PRO A 64 -14.86 6.44 -0.45
N SER A 65 -13.64 5.92 -0.40
CA SER A 65 -12.53 6.43 -1.20
C SER A 65 -11.66 5.29 -1.68
N SER A 66 -11.28 5.36 -2.96
CA SER A 66 -10.45 4.33 -3.60
C SER A 66 -8.99 4.74 -3.68
N PHE A 67 -8.10 3.77 -3.52
CA PHE A 67 -6.66 3.93 -3.65
C PHE A 67 -6.05 2.76 -4.43
N GLN A 68 -4.88 3.00 -4.99
CA GLN A 68 -4.17 2.01 -5.83
C GLN A 68 -2.97 1.47 -5.09
N VAL A 69 -2.73 0.16 -5.25
CA VAL A 69 -1.53 -0.52 -4.74
C VAL A 69 -0.83 -1.20 -5.89
N GLN A 70 0.43 -0.84 -6.09
CA GLN A 70 1.34 -1.47 -7.03
C GLN A 70 2.32 -2.35 -6.25
N ARG A 71 2.36 -3.65 -6.55
CA ARG A 71 3.38 -4.54 -6.00
C ARG A 71 4.61 -4.60 -6.92
N GLN A 72 5.79 -4.53 -6.33
CA GLN A 72 7.09 -4.55 -7.00
C GLN A 72 8.05 -5.50 -6.26
N ALA A 73 9.19 -5.82 -6.88
CA ALA A 73 10.26 -6.65 -6.28
C ALA A 73 9.72 -7.99 -5.73
N GLU A 74 9.02 -8.74 -6.60
CA GLU A 74 8.41 -10.03 -6.28
C GLU A 74 7.43 -9.95 -5.08
N GLY A 75 6.75 -8.82 -4.92
CA GLY A 75 5.76 -8.59 -3.85
C GLY A 75 6.33 -8.05 -2.55
N ARG A 76 7.65 -7.78 -2.47
CA ARG A 76 8.30 -7.27 -1.27
C ARG A 76 8.03 -5.80 -1.01
N ILE A 77 7.66 -5.04 -2.03
CA ILE A 77 7.38 -3.61 -1.95
C ILE A 77 5.97 -3.37 -2.46
N ALA A 78 5.15 -2.70 -1.65
CA ALA A 78 3.84 -2.17 -2.05
C ALA A 78 3.92 -0.65 -2.09
N SER A 79 3.73 -0.06 -3.26
CA SER A 79 3.66 1.38 -3.46
C SER A 79 2.20 1.80 -3.58
N PHE A 80 1.82 2.89 -2.93
CA PHE A 80 0.44 3.33 -2.81
C PHE A 80 0.22 4.66 -3.54
N ARG A 81 -0.97 4.85 -4.13
CA ARG A 81 -1.39 6.12 -4.74
C ARG A 81 -2.80 6.48 -4.30
N ASN A 82 -3.07 7.78 -4.15
CA ASN A 82 -4.37 8.33 -3.75
C ASN A 82 -4.85 7.87 -2.35
N THR A 83 -3.92 7.71 -1.41
CA THR A 83 -4.16 7.22 -0.04
C THR A 83 -4.27 8.34 1.01
N LYS A 84 -4.57 9.57 0.58
CA LYS A 84 -4.62 10.71 1.48
C LYS A 84 -5.86 10.66 2.36
N LEU A 85 -5.67 10.43 3.65
CA LEU A 85 -6.70 10.45 4.67
C LEU A 85 -6.61 11.74 5.48
N LYS A 86 -7.70 12.48 5.57
CA LYS A 86 -7.80 13.71 6.37
C LYS A 86 -8.71 13.45 7.57
N LEU A 87 -8.18 13.67 8.76
CA LEU A 87 -8.84 13.41 10.04
C LEU A 87 -8.99 14.70 10.81
N GLN A 88 -10.11 14.90 11.49
CA GLN A 88 -10.24 15.97 12.49
C GLN A 88 -9.53 15.55 13.78
N SER A 89 -8.56 16.35 14.24
CA SER A 89 -7.78 16.06 15.46
C SER A 89 -8.69 15.86 16.69
N LYS A 90 -9.78 16.63 16.78
CA LYS A 90 -10.78 16.54 17.86
C LYS A 90 -11.78 15.38 17.74
N LYS A 91 -11.66 14.55 16.70
CA LYS A 91 -12.44 13.31 16.55
C LYS A 91 -11.72 12.08 17.11
N LEU A 92 -10.47 12.21 17.54
CA LEU A 92 -9.77 11.18 18.28
C LEU A 92 -10.25 11.19 19.74
N ASP A 93 -10.85 10.11 20.20
CA ASP A 93 -11.36 9.98 21.57
C ASP A 93 -10.68 8.81 22.29
N CYS A 94 -9.89 9.14 23.31
CA CYS A 94 -9.16 8.22 24.17
C CYS A 94 -9.98 7.71 25.36
N GLY A 95 -11.28 8.04 25.44
CA GLY A 95 -12.20 7.58 26.49
C GLY A 95 -12.07 8.32 27.83
N GLN A 96 -10.95 9.01 28.08
CA GLN A 96 -10.72 9.82 29.28
C GLN A 96 -10.55 11.30 28.94
N LYS A 97 -11.38 12.17 29.55
CA LYS A 97 -11.40 13.62 29.29
C LYS A 97 -10.04 14.30 29.49
N ALA A 98 -9.30 13.92 30.54
CA ALA A 98 -7.99 14.49 30.82
C ALA A 98 -6.97 14.15 29.72
N MET A 99 -6.97 12.89 29.26
CA MET A 99 -6.12 12.41 28.17
C MET A 99 -6.50 13.07 26.83
N ASN A 100 -7.79 13.21 26.54
CA ASN A 100 -8.25 13.94 25.35
C ASN A 100 -7.75 15.39 25.37
N LYS A 101 -7.85 16.08 26.51
CA LYS A 101 -7.37 17.46 26.65
C LYS A 101 -5.85 17.56 26.39
N ASP A 102 -5.08 16.66 26.97
CA ASP A 102 -3.62 16.64 26.80
C ASP A 102 -3.22 16.35 25.35
N MET A 103 -3.84 15.35 24.73
CA MET A 103 -3.62 15.03 23.31
C MET A 103 -4.00 16.20 22.40
N TYR A 104 -5.17 16.82 22.58
CA TYR A 104 -5.59 17.97 21.77
C TYR A 104 -4.65 19.16 21.92
N SER A 105 -4.16 19.40 23.15
CA SER A 105 -3.17 20.45 23.41
C SER A 105 -1.84 20.15 22.73
N THR A 106 -1.37 18.90 22.81
CA THR A 106 -0.11 18.44 22.19
C THR A 106 -0.15 18.55 20.67
N LEU A 107 -1.26 18.15 20.06
CA LEU A 107 -1.50 18.29 18.62
C LEU A 107 -1.81 19.73 18.20
N LYS A 108 -1.97 20.65 19.17
CA LYS A 108 -2.46 22.03 18.96
C LYS A 108 -3.72 22.04 18.09
N ALA A 109 -4.70 21.21 18.43
CA ALA A 109 -5.88 20.93 17.61
C ALA A 109 -6.76 22.15 17.31
N ASP A 110 -6.60 23.27 18.02
CA ASP A 110 -7.26 24.54 17.70
C ASP A 110 -6.56 25.30 16.54
N GLU A 111 -5.23 25.20 16.45
CA GLU A 111 -4.42 25.84 15.39
C GLU A 111 -4.30 24.93 14.16
N PHE A 112 -4.13 23.61 14.40
CA PHE A 112 -4.00 22.58 13.38
C PHE A 112 -5.14 21.54 13.55
N PRO A 113 -6.37 21.85 13.12
CA PRO A 113 -7.55 21.03 13.37
C PRO A 113 -7.60 19.73 12.58
N TYR A 114 -6.68 19.53 11.63
CA TYR A 114 -6.66 18.35 10.78
C TYR A 114 -5.30 17.67 10.77
N ILE A 115 -5.33 16.33 10.85
CA ILE A 115 -4.18 15.45 10.59
C ILE A 115 -4.36 14.91 9.17
N THR A 116 -3.29 14.95 8.36
CA THR A 116 -3.28 14.34 7.04
C THR A 116 -2.30 13.18 7.04
N ILE A 117 -2.78 11.99 6.70
CA ILE A 117 -1.98 10.77 6.57
C ILE A 117 -1.94 10.40 5.09
N GLU A 118 -0.76 10.08 4.57
CA GLU A 118 -0.57 9.60 3.20
C GLU A 118 0.30 8.35 3.25
N LEU A 119 -0.28 7.20 2.89
CA LEU A 119 0.49 5.96 2.77
C LEU A 119 1.28 6.02 1.47
N LEU A 120 2.61 5.97 1.55
CA LEU A 120 3.48 6.05 0.38
C LEU A 120 3.95 4.65 -0.07
N GLN A 121 4.50 3.89 0.88
CA GLN A 121 5.10 2.59 0.60
C GLN A 121 5.13 1.70 1.84
N ALA A 122 4.97 0.40 1.64
CA ALA A 122 5.25 -0.63 2.64
C ALA A 122 6.33 -1.58 2.10
N LYS A 123 7.26 -1.98 2.96
CA LYS A 123 8.33 -2.94 2.63
C LYS A 123 8.25 -4.13 3.58
N GLN A 124 8.28 -5.33 3.02
CA GLN A 124 8.40 -6.54 3.81
C GLN A 124 9.83 -6.70 4.31
N PRO A 125 10.05 -6.90 5.62
CA PRO A 125 11.36 -7.29 6.15
C PRO A 125 11.79 -8.63 5.53
N THR A 126 13.04 -8.73 5.14
CA THR A 126 13.60 -9.96 4.57
C THR A 126 13.40 -11.13 5.52
N GLY A 127 12.69 -12.17 5.08
CA GLY A 127 12.40 -13.37 5.88
C GLY A 127 10.96 -13.50 6.37
N LEU A 128 10.16 -12.43 6.33
CA LEU A 128 8.70 -12.50 6.49
C LEU A 128 8.03 -12.26 5.14
N ARG A 129 7.41 -13.31 4.58
CA ARG A 129 6.44 -13.13 3.50
C ARG A 129 5.14 -12.68 4.17
N LEU A 130 4.67 -11.45 3.93
CA LEU A 130 3.26 -11.17 4.19
C LEU A 130 2.50 -12.09 3.24
N GLY A 131 1.68 -12.95 3.83
CA GLY A 131 0.84 -13.88 3.10
C GLY A 131 -0.08 -13.19 2.10
N GLU A 132 -0.80 -13.99 1.33
CA GLU A 132 -1.91 -13.46 0.53
C GLU A 132 -2.92 -12.78 1.45
N CYS A 133 -3.67 -11.81 0.93
CA CYS A 133 -4.60 -11.01 1.74
C CYS A 133 -5.67 -11.86 2.44
N ASP A 134 -5.85 -13.12 2.02
CA ASP A 134 -6.73 -14.11 2.65
C ASP A 134 -6.24 -14.55 4.05
N ASP A 135 -4.96 -14.36 4.37
CA ASP A 135 -4.39 -14.76 5.67
C ASP A 135 -4.62 -13.72 6.79
N TRP A 136 -5.28 -12.59 6.48
CA TRP A 136 -5.35 -11.39 7.34
C TRP A 136 -6.75 -11.13 7.94
N VAL A 137 -7.65 -12.11 7.84
CA VAL A 137 -9.03 -12.04 8.34
C VAL A 137 -9.19 -12.84 9.63
#